data_AF-A0A962BEJ8-F1
#
_entry.id   AF-A0A962BEJ8-F1
#
_cell.length_a   1.000
_cell.length_b   1.000
_cell.length_c   1.000
_cell.angle_alpha   90.00
_cell.angle_beta   90.00
_cell.angle_gamma   90.00
#
_symmetry.space_group_name_H-M   'P 1'
#
loop_
_entity.id
_entity.type
_entity.pdbx_description
1 polymer ?
#
loop_
_entity_poly.entity_id
_entity_poly.type
_entity_poly.pdbx_seq_one_letter_code
_entity_poly.pdbx_strand_id
1 'polypeptide(L)' 'MRSCEPAPPYPGDNITQKDVAAWSARLWYAHKDCRSKLEAVGRALQQPTEKK' A
#
# COMPACT_ATOMS: atom_id res chain seq x y z
N MET A 1 6.49 -6.08 -12.53
CA MET A 1 5.44 -5.30 -11.83
C MET A 1 5.38 -5.81 -10.40
N ARG A 2 5.73 -5.01 -9.38
CA ARG A 2 5.42 -5.39 -7.99
C ARG A 2 3.93 -5.12 -7.77
N SER A 3 3.10 -6.16 -7.68
CA SER A 3 1.71 -5.99 -7.24
C SER A 3 1.70 -5.37 -5.85
N CYS A 4 0.65 -4.61 -5.51
CA CYS A 4 0.46 -4.15 -4.14
C CYS A 4 0.65 -5.33 -3.20
N GLU A 5 1.66 -5.27 -2.35
CA GLU A 5 1.92 -6.34 -1.41
C GLU A 5 0.74 -6.38 -0.42
N PRO A 6 0.15 -7.55 -0.17
CA PRO A 6 -0.99 -7.65 0.73
C PRO A 6 -0.61 -7.13 2.12
N ALA A 7 -1.57 -6.49 2.79
CA ALA A 7 -1.37 -6.02 4.16
C ALA A 7 -0.93 -7.19 5.05
N PRO A 8 0.09 -6.99 5.92
CA PRO A 8 0.53 -8.04 6.82
C PRO A 8 -0.59 -8.42 7.79
N PRO A 9 -0.79 -9.72 8.09
CA PRO A 9 -1.84 -10.16 9.02
C PRO A 9 -1.63 -9.56 10.41
N TYR A 10 -2.72 -9.29 11.12
CA TYR A 10 -2.67 -8.79 12.49
C TYR A 10 -1.93 -9.82 13.38
N PRO A 11 -0.91 -9.38 14.13
CA PRO A 11 -0.03 -10.29 14.87
C PRO A 11 -0.68 -10.88 16.14
N GLY A 12 -1.90 -10.45 16.50
CA GLY A 12 -2.64 -10.93 17.67
C GLY A 12 -2.50 -10.01 18.88
N ASP A 13 -3.27 -10.27 19.94
CA ASP A 13 -3.35 -9.38 21.11
C ASP A 13 -2.27 -9.64 22.18
N ASN A 14 -1.60 -10.80 22.13
CA ASN A 14 -0.57 -11.20 23.09
C ASN A 14 0.86 -10.95 22.60
N ILE A 15 1.08 -9.84 21.88
CA ILE A 15 2.39 -9.52 21.31
C ILE A 15 3.09 -8.39 22.05
N THR A 16 4.40 -8.25 21.82
CA THR A 16 5.15 -7.16 22.42
C THR A 16 4.92 -5.84 21.68
N GLN A 17 5.14 -4.70 22.35
CA GLN A 17 5.10 -3.39 21.68
C GLN A 17 6.05 -3.31 20.47
N LYS A 18 7.18 -4.03 20.51
CA LYS A 18 8.13 -4.11 19.40
C LYS A 18 7.50 -4.77 18.18
N ASP A 19 6.72 -5.83 18.38
CA ASP A 19 6.01 -6.52 17.31
C ASP A 19 4.89 -5.64 16.73
N VAL A 20 4.20 -4.86 17.56
CA VAL A 20 3.21 -3.87 17.11
C VAL A 20 3.87 -2.81 16.23
N ALA A 21 5.02 -2.29 16.65
CA ALA A 21 5.78 -1.31 15.89
C ALA A 21 6.27 -1.88 14.54
N ALA A 22 6.73 -3.13 14.52
CA ALA A 22 7.15 -3.79 13.29
C ALA A 22 5.98 -4.04 12.33
N TRP A 23 4.84 -4.52 12.84
CA TRP A 23 3.64 -4.77 12.04
C TRP A 23 3.07 -3.47 11.45
N SER A 24 2.94 -2.42 12.26
CA SER A 24 2.42 -1.12 11.82
C SER A 24 3.33 -0.47 10.77
N ALA A 25 4.65 -0.59 10.88
CA ALA A 25 5.58 -0.16 9.84
C ALA A 25 5.35 -0.91 8.52
N ARG A 26 5.23 -2.24 8.56
CA ARG A 26 4.96 -3.06 7.36
C ARG A 26 3.62 -2.72 6.72
N LEU A 27 2.59 -2.48 7.54
CA LEU A 27 1.28 -2.05 7.09
C LEU A 27 1.37 -0.70 6.35
N TRP A 28 2.08 0.28 6.92
CA TRP A 28 2.29 1.58 6.28
C TRP A 28 2.98 1.47 4.92
N TYR A 29 4.03 0.65 4.80
CA TYR A 29 4.73 0.44 3.53
C TYR A 29 3.83 -0.21 2.47
N ALA A 30 3.06 -1.23 2.85
CA ALA A 30 2.09 -1.87 1.95
C ALA A 30 1.04 -0.87 1.43
N HIS A 31 0.53 0.00 2.31
CA HIS A 31 -0.43 1.03 1.92
C HIS A 31 0.18 2.16 1.07
N LYS A 32 1.43 2.57 1.33
CA LYS A 32 2.10 3.62 0.54
C LYS A 32 2.36 3.21 -0.91
N ASP A 33 2.78 1.96 -1.12
CA ASP A 33 3.00 1.43 -2.46
C ASP A 33 1.69 1.39 -3.24
N CYS A 34 0.61 0.95 -2.57
CA CYS A 34 -0.70 0.84 -3.21
C CYS A 34 -1.38 2.19 -3.46
N ARG A 35 -1.29 3.15 -2.54
CA ARG A 35 -1.82 4.51 -2.74
C ARG A 35 -1.11 5.23 -3.88
N SER A 36 0.22 5.12 -3.98
CA SER A 36 0.98 5.75 -5.07
C SER A 36 0.62 5.17 -6.44
N LYS A 37 0.35 3.86 -6.52
CA LYS A 37 -0.16 3.21 -7.73
C LYS A 37 -1.59 3.61 -8.05
N LEU A 38 -2.49 3.69 -7.08
CA LEU A 38 -3.86 4.16 -7.30
C LEU A 38 -3.90 5.61 -7.78
N GLU A 39 -3.06 6.48 -7.21
CA GLU A 39 -2.87 7.85 -7.67
C GLU A 39 -2.29 7.92 -9.10
N ALA A 40 -1.32 7.07 -9.42
CA ALA A 40 -0.72 7.01 -10.75
C ALA A 40 -1.71 6.47 -11.80
N VAL A 41 -2.48 5.43 -11.46
CA VAL A 41 -3.56 4.89 -12.31
C VAL A 41 -4.69 5.91 -12.43
N GLY A 42 -5.10 6.55 -11.35
CA GLY A 42 -6.10 7.63 -11.38
C GLY A 42 -5.67 8.77 -12.30
N ARG A 43 -4.41 9.22 -12.21
CA ARG A 43 -3.85 10.21 -13.14
C ARG A 43 -3.78 9.71 -14.58
N ALA A 44 -3.37 8.46 -14.80
CA ALA A 44 -3.31 7.87 -16.13
C ALA A 44 -4.69 7.73 -16.78
N LEU A 45 -5.71 7.43 -16.00
CA LEU A 45 -7.11 7.36 -16.44
C LEU A 45 -7.75 8.74 -16.62
N GLN A 46 -7.24 9.76 -15.91
CA GLN A 46 -7.72 11.14 -16.03
C GLN A 46 -7.03 11.93 -17.14
N GLN A 47 -5.99 11.39 -17.80
CA GLN A 47 -5.49 11.98 -19.03
C GLN A 47 -6.54 11.77 -20.13
N PRO A 48 -7.13 12.82 -20.71
CA PRO A 48 -7.91 12.66 -21.93
C PRO A 48 -6.97 12.06 -22.95
N THR A 49 -7.39 10.95 -23.56
CA THR A 49 -6.72 10.43 -24.74
C THR A 49 -6.86 11.48 -25.84
N GLU A 50 -5.90 12.41 -25.94
CA GLU A 50 -5.68 13.17 -27.17
C GLU A 50 -5.24 12.15 -28.23
N LYS A 51 -6.24 11.55 -28.88
CA LYS A 51 -6.09 10.90 -30.16
C LYS A 51 -5.70 11.99 -31.15
N LYS A 52 -4.43 11.99 -31.53
CA LYS A 52 -3.94 12.65 -32.73
C LYS A 52 -4.30 11.82 -33.96
#